data_AF-A0A7S3KL12-F1
#
_entry.id   AF-A0A7S3KL12-F1
#
_cell.length_a   1.000
_cell.length_b   1.000
_cell.length_c   1.000
_cell.angle_alpha   90.00
_cell.angle_beta   90.00
_cell.angle_gamma   90.00
#
_symmetry.space_group_name_H-M   'P 1'
#
loop_
_entity.id
_entity.type
_entity.pdbx_description
1 polymer ?
#
loop_
_entity_poly.entity_id
_entity_poly.type
_entity_poly.pdbx_seq_one_letter_code
_entity_poly.pdbx_strand_id
1 'polypeptide(L)'
;MKVDFDKIYPQMKKLAADTIKATYMQIDPNKNHHTFELFGYDFMVDENQKVWLIEVNTNPCLELSSSLLSRLIPALVENVAKVAIDPVFPAPEWSNSRKGQIPDFSENKFELVFNESKDGDELREILKQANLKDIIREEDEQESAEDDDSDEDNDEDEEE
;
A
#
# COMPACT_ATOMS: atom_id res chain seq x y z
N MET A 1 -26.15 -13.74 -9.02
CA MET A 1 -25.02 -13.79 -9.97
C MET A 1 -23.92 -14.66 -9.36
N LYS A 2 -23.37 -15.64 -10.09
CA LYS A 2 -22.24 -16.44 -9.59
C LYS A 2 -20.94 -15.75 -10.03
N VAL A 3 -20.13 -15.37 -9.05
CA VAL A 3 -18.81 -14.76 -9.27
C VAL A 3 -17.83 -15.88 -9.65
N ASP A 4 -17.09 -15.67 -10.74
CA ASP A 4 -16.02 -16.57 -11.18
C ASP A 4 -14.66 -16.00 -10.72
N PHE A 5 -14.13 -16.55 -9.63
CA PHE A 5 -12.88 -16.08 -9.04
C PHE A 5 -11.66 -16.37 -9.92
N ASP A 6 -11.69 -17.43 -10.72
CA ASP A 6 -10.58 -17.76 -11.63
C ASP A 6 -10.44 -16.71 -12.73
N LYS A 7 -11.54 -16.05 -13.09
CA LYS A 7 -11.56 -14.92 -14.03
C LYS A 7 -11.22 -13.58 -13.36
N ILE A 8 -11.68 -13.37 -12.12
CA ILE A 8 -11.63 -12.06 -11.44
C ILE A 8 -10.30 -11.83 -10.72
N TYR A 9 -9.76 -12.83 -10.04
CA TYR A 9 -8.54 -12.69 -9.24
C TYR A 9 -7.32 -12.26 -10.08
N PRO A 10 -7.09 -12.79 -11.31
CA PRO A 10 -6.00 -12.29 -12.16
C PRO A 10 -6.15 -10.82 -12.55
N GLN A 11 -7.39 -10.33 -12.74
CA GLN A 11 -7.65 -8.92 -13.04
C GLN A 11 -7.33 -8.03 -11.84
N MET A 12 -7.76 -8.41 -10.63
CA MET A 12 -7.43 -7.68 -9.39
C MET A 12 -5.93 -7.57 -9.19
N LYS A 13 -5.21 -8.70 -9.35
CA LYS A 13 -3.76 -8.73 -9.22
C LYS A 13 -3.06 -7.86 -10.26
N LYS A 14 -3.52 -7.90 -11.51
CA LYS A 14 -2.99 -7.04 -12.57
C LYS A 14 -3.19 -5.56 -12.22
N LEU A 15 -4.38 -5.17 -11.80
CA LEU A 15 -4.68 -3.78 -11.41
C LEU A 15 -3.80 -3.33 -10.24
N ALA A 16 -3.64 -4.15 -9.20
CA ALA A 16 -2.75 -3.84 -8.07
C ALA A 16 -1.26 -3.78 -8.47
N ALA A 17 -0.83 -4.56 -9.46
CA ALA A 17 0.52 -4.46 -9.99
C ALA A 17 0.69 -3.17 -10.82
N ASP A 18 -0.31 -2.83 -11.63
CA ASP A 18 -0.29 -1.65 -12.50
C ASP A 18 -0.28 -0.35 -11.69
N THR A 19 -0.99 -0.27 -10.55
CA THR A 19 -0.91 0.89 -9.64
C THR A 19 0.50 1.09 -9.10
N ILE A 20 1.13 0.04 -8.57
CA ILE A 20 2.51 0.11 -8.06
C ILE A 20 3.48 0.51 -9.17
N LYS A 21 3.36 -0.07 -10.37
CA LYS A 21 4.22 0.29 -11.51
C LYS A 21 4.03 1.74 -11.96
N ALA A 22 2.83 2.28 -11.87
CA ALA A 22 2.56 3.67 -12.22
C ALA A 22 3.16 4.64 -11.20
N THR A 23 3.18 4.28 -9.91
CA THR A 23 3.56 5.19 -8.82
C THR A 23 4.89 4.90 -8.16
N TYR A 24 5.64 3.84 -8.51
CA TYR A 24 6.82 3.42 -7.74
C TYR A 24 7.94 4.49 -7.61
N MET A 25 7.98 5.48 -8.51
CA MET A 25 8.92 6.61 -8.40
C MET A 25 8.45 7.71 -7.43
N GLN A 26 7.15 7.76 -7.13
CA GLN A 26 6.49 8.77 -6.30
C GLN A 26 6.13 8.23 -4.91
N ILE A 27 5.86 6.92 -4.78
CA ILE A 27 5.40 6.31 -3.53
C ILE A 27 6.44 6.36 -2.41
N ASP A 28 7.72 6.30 -2.76
CA ASP A 28 8.84 6.50 -1.83
C ASP A 28 10.03 7.16 -2.55
N PRO A 29 9.94 8.49 -2.81
CA PRO A 29 10.95 9.21 -3.59
C PRO A 29 12.32 9.21 -2.91
N ASN A 30 12.32 9.17 -1.58
CA ASN A 30 13.51 9.21 -0.74
C ASN A 30 14.12 7.82 -0.49
N LYS A 31 13.43 6.74 -0.91
CA LYS A 31 13.87 5.35 -0.73
C LYS A 31 14.23 5.05 0.72
N ASN A 32 13.33 5.41 1.63
CA ASN A 32 13.56 5.25 3.04
C ASN A 32 13.82 3.77 3.36
N HIS A 33 14.95 3.51 4.03
CA HIS A 33 15.28 2.16 4.43
C HIS A 33 14.44 1.72 5.64
N HIS A 34 14.15 0.42 5.73
CA HIS A 34 13.46 -0.20 6.86
C HIS A 34 12.02 0.28 7.09
N THR A 35 11.35 0.73 6.04
CA THR A 35 9.92 1.04 6.03
C THR A 35 9.15 -0.01 5.23
N PHE A 36 7.89 -0.23 5.60
CA PHE A 36 6.94 -0.99 4.81
C PHE A 36 5.53 -0.45 5.08
N GLU A 37 4.63 -0.66 4.12
CA GLU A 37 3.24 -0.23 4.23
C GLU A 37 2.30 -1.32 3.70
N LEU A 38 1.15 -1.46 4.36
CA LEU A 38 0.10 -2.39 3.97
C LEU A 38 -1.06 -1.58 3.38
N PHE A 39 -1.26 -1.68 2.08
CA PHE A 39 -2.36 -1.02 1.39
C PHE A 39 -3.62 -1.91 1.33
N GLY A 40 -4.78 -1.29 1.47
CA GLY A 40 -6.09 -1.87 1.16
C GLY A 40 -6.52 -1.51 -0.25
N TYR A 41 -6.95 -2.49 -1.05
CA TYR A 41 -7.45 -2.25 -2.40
C TYR A 41 -8.93 -2.59 -2.47
N ASP A 42 -9.72 -1.60 -2.89
CA ASP A 42 -11.16 -1.73 -3.02
C ASP A 42 -11.54 -1.87 -4.49
N PHE A 43 -12.20 -2.99 -4.80
CA PHE A 43 -12.56 -3.35 -6.16
C PHE A 43 -14.08 -3.49 -6.32
N MET A 44 -14.59 -3.06 -7.47
CA MET A 44 -15.95 -3.34 -7.91
C MET A 44 -15.93 -4.34 -9.07
N VAL A 45 -16.84 -5.30 -9.03
CA VAL A 45 -17.03 -6.27 -10.12
C VAL A 45 -18.37 -6.00 -10.78
N ASP A 46 -18.35 -5.71 -12.08
CA ASP A 46 -19.57 -5.47 -12.85
C ASP A 46 -20.25 -6.76 -13.33
N GLU A 47 -21.42 -6.63 -13.96
CA GLU A 47 -22.22 -7.77 -14.45
C GLU A 47 -21.49 -8.63 -15.51
N ASN A 48 -20.48 -8.08 -16.17
CA ASN A 48 -19.65 -8.79 -17.16
C ASN A 48 -18.43 -9.48 -16.52
N GLN A 49 -18.31 -9.44 -15.19
CA GLN A 49 -17.15 -9.89 -14.42
C GLN A 49 -15.86 -9.16 -14.80
N LYS A 50 -15.97 -7.89 -15.21
CA LYS A 50 -14.83 -6.99 -15.31
C LYS A 50 -14.60 -6.35 -13.94
N VAL A 51 -13.33 -6.29 -13.56
CA VAL A 51 -12.90 -5.69 -12.30
C VAL A 51 -12.53 -4.24 -12.53
N TRP A 52 -12.99 -3.38 -11.64
CA TRP A 52 -12.66 -1.96 -11.58
C TRP A 52 -12.00 -1.67 -10.25
N LEU A 53 -10.84 -1.02 -10.26
CA LEU A 53 -10.24 -0.45 -9.06
C LEU A 53 -11.03 0.81 -8.69
N ILE A 54 -11.42 0.93 -7.42
CA ILE A 54 -12.13 2.10 -6.90
C ILE A 54 -11.15 3.01 -6.17
N GLU A 55 -10.44 2.47 -5.20
CA GLU A 55 -9.48 3.22 -4.39
C GLU A 55 -8.39 2.32 -3.80
N VAL A 56 -7.31 2.97 -3.33
CA VAL A 56 -6.20 2.35 -2.61
C VAL A 56 -6.02 3.11 -1.30
N ASN A 57 -6.18 2.41 -0.17
CA ASN A 57 -6.15 2.98 1.17
C ASN A 57 -4.83 2.64 1.89
N THR A 58 -4.18 3.63 2.47
CA THR A 58 -3.00 3.47 3.34
C THR A 58 -3.34 2.85 4.70
N ASN A 59 -4.59 3.01 5.14
CA ASN A 59 -5.11 2.47 6.40
C ASN A 59 -6.27 1.48 6.16
N PRO A 60 -5.98 0.25 5.70
CA PRO A 60 -7.02 -0.77 5.52
C PRO A 60 -7.69 -1.11 6.85
N CYS A 61 -9.01 -1.38 6.82
CA CYS A 61 -9.74 -1.78 8.02
C CYS A 61 -9.28 -3.16 8.53
N LEU A 62 -8.74 -3.19 9.75
CA LEU A 62 -8.30 -4.41 10.43
C LEU A 62 -9.26 -4.84 11.56
N GLU A 63 -10.53 -4.44 11.48
CA GLU A 63 -11.54 -4.80 12.48
C GLU A 63 -11.98 -6.27 12.36
N LEU A 64 -12.04 -6.97 13.49
CA LEU A 64 -12.45 -8.37 13.59
C LEU A 64 -13.97 -8.54 13.70
N SER A 65 -14.74 -7.81 12.89
CA SER A 65 -16.21 -7.68 13.02
C SER A 65 -17.02 -8.92 12.60
N SER A 66 -16.37 -9.95 12.06
CA SER A 66 -17.02 -11.22 11.71
C SER A 66 -16.10 -12.41 11.96
N SER A 67 -16.67 -13.60 12.12
CA SER A 67 -15.91 -14.85 12.32
C SER A 67 -14.92 -15.14 11.18
N LEU A 68 -15.22 -14.67 9.97
CA LEU A 68 -14.32 -14.74 8.82
C LEU A 68 -13.12 -13.80 9.02
N LEU A 69 -13.38 -12.53 9.33
CA LEU A 69 -12.34 -11.53 9.55
C LEU A 69 -11.47 -11.85 10.77
N SER A 70 -12.06 -12.40 11.84
CA SER A 70 -11.34 -12.88 13.02
C SER A 70 -10.31 -13.97 12.70
N ARG A 71 -10.42 -14.65 11.56
CA ARG A 71 -9.44 -15.64 11.09
C ARG A 71 -8.47 -15.06 10.07
N LEU A 72 -8.96 -14.23 9.14
CA LEU A 72 -8.16 -13.71 8.03
C LEU A 72 -7.17 -12.64 8.49
N ILE A 73 -7.61 -11.70 9.32
CA ILE A 73 -6.81 -10.53 9.69
C ILE A 73 -5.58 -10.92 10.53
N PRO A 74 -5.68 -11.78 11.56
CA PRO A 74 -4.49 -12.22 12.30
C PRO A 74 -3.48 -12.96 11.42
N ALA A 75 -3.96 -13.79 10.49
CA ALA A 75 -3.10 -14.50 9.54
C ALA A 75 -2.43 -13.55 8.55
N LEU A 76 -3.12 -12.49 8.11
CA LEU A 76 -2.55 -11.44 7.27
C LEU A 76 -1.42 -10.72 8.02
N VAL A 77 -1.67 -10.24 9.24
CA VAL A 77 -0.68 -9.50 10.04
C VAL A 77 0.56 -10.34 10.33
N GLU A 78 0.38 -11.61 10.71
CA GLU A 78 1.49 -12.55 10.90
C GLU A 78 2.32 -12.72 9.62
N ASN A 79 1.65 -12.88 8.47
CA ASN A 79 2.34 -13.02 7.18
C ASN A 79 3.05 -11.74 6.74
N VAL A 80 2.53 -10.56 7.07
CA VAL A 80 3.21 -9.27 6.86
C VAL A 80 4.50 -9.21 7.70
N ALA A 81 4.43 -9.54 8.98
CA ALA A 81 5.60 -9.53 9.87
C ALA A 81 6.70 -10.49 9.38
N LYS A 82 6.32 -11.69 8.94
CA LYS A 82 7.26 -12.67 8.37
C LYS A 82 8.01 -12.16 7.14
N VAL A 83 7.37 -11.32 6.32
CA VAL A 83 7.96 -10.78 5.09
C VAL A 83 8.76 -9.51 5.36
N ALA A 84 8.21 -8.58 6.14
CA ALA A 84 8.76 -7.23 6.29
C ALA A 84 9.66 -7.06 7.52
N ILE A 85 9.43 -7.80 8.61
CA ILE A 85 10.06 -7.57 9.91
C ILE A 85 11.08 -8.66 10.24
N ASP A 86 10.69 -9.94 10.17
CA ASP A 86 11.54 -11.07 10.57
C ASP A 86 12.92 -11.08 9.89
N PRO A 87 13.07 -10.75 8.58
CA PRO A 87 14.38 -10.69 7.94
C PRO A 87 15.29 -9.57 8.48
N VAL A 88 14.70 -8.51 9.03
CA VAL A 88 15.42 -7.36 9.61
C VAL A 88 15.82 -7.63 11.06
N PHE A 89 15.02 -8.40 11.80
CA PHE A 89 15.22 -8.70 13.21
C PHE A 89 15.30 -10.22 13.46
N PRO A 90 16.37 -10.90 13.02
CA PRO A 90 16.52 -12.33 13.24
C PRO A 90 16.66 -12.66 14.73
N ALA A 91 16.20 -13.86 15.11
CA ALA A 91 16.34 -14.33 16.48
C ALA A 91 17.82 -14.38 16.91
N PRO A 92 18.15 -13.98 18.15
CA PRO A 92 19.53 -14.00 18.61
C PRO A 92 20.06 -15.44 18.76
N GLU A 93 21.36 -15.63 18.52
CA GLU A 93 22.01 -16.94 18.44
C GLU A 93 21.83 -17.84 19.67
N TRP A 94 21.61 -17.25 20.85
CA TRP A 94 21.42 -17.97 22.11
C TRP A 94 19.98 -18.46 22.33
N SER A 95 19.04 -18.09 21.45
CA SER A 95 17.67 -18.54 21.52
C SER A 95 17.56 -19.98 20.99
N ASN A 96 17.34 -20.95 21.90
CA ASN A 96 16.99 -22.33 21.55
C ASN A 96 15.59 -22.48 20.91
N SER A 97 14.89 -21.37 20.66
CA SER A 97 13.64 -21.40 19.95
C SER A 97 13.91 -21.85 18.52
N ARG A 98 13.23 -22.92 18.06
CA ARG A 98 13.16 -23.31 16.65
C ARG A 98 12.71 -22.19 15.69
N LYS A 99 12.36 -21.01 16.23
CA LYS A 99 12.10 -19.72 15.56
C LYS A 99 13.35 -19.02 14.98
N GLY A 100 14.57 -19.54 15.19
CA GLY A 100 15.76 -19.09 14.45
C GLY A 100 15.86 -19.67 13.03
N GLN A 101 14.92 -20.54 12.63
CA GLN A 101 14.80 -21.02 11.26
C GLN A 101 14.00 -20.01 10.43
N ILE A 102 14.34 -19.92 9.13
CA ILE A 102 13.60 -19.16 8.12
C ILE A 102 12.09 -19.33 8.38
N PRO A 103 11.30 -18.25 8.49
CA PRO A 103 9.88 -18.35 8.75
C PRO A 103 9.24 -19.35 7.78
N ASP A 104 8.40 -20.25 8.27
CA ASP A 104 7.65 -21.12 7.37
C ASP A 104 6.69 -20.25 6.56
N PHE A 105 6.96 -20.17 5.26
CA PHE A 105 6.18 -19.44 4.26
C PHE A 105 5.15 -20.34 3.55
N SER A 106 5.04 -21.63 3.90
CA SER A 106 4.12 -22.56 3.22
C SER A 106 2.64 -22.12 3.29
N GLU A 107 2.26 -21.40 4.34
CA GLU A 107 0.92 -20.82 4.52
C GLU A 107 0.83 -19.34 4.11
N ASN A 108 1.95 -18.72 3.72
CA ASN A 108 1.98 -17.33 3.32
C ASN A 108 1.42 -17.18 1.90
N LYS A 109 0.44 -16.29 1.74
CA LYS A 109 -0.28 -16.07 0.49
C LYS A 109 0.15 -14.81 -0.26
N PHE A 110 1.19 -14.10 0.22
CA PHE A 110 1.77 -12.98 -0.50
C PHE A 110 2.42 -13.46 -1.80
N GLU A 111 2.28 -12.66 -2.85
CA GLU A 111 2.91 -12.89 -4.13
C GLU A 111 3.65 -11.64 -4.57
N LEU A 112 4.86 -11.82 -5.10
CA LEU A 112 5.65 -10.71 -5.64
C LEU A 112 5.05 -10.26 -6.98
N VAL A 113 4.55 -9.03 -7.03
CA VAL A 113 3.93 -8.45 -8.23
C VAL A 113 4.82 -7.44 -8.97
N PHE A 114 5.82 -6.89 -8.28
CA PHE A 114 6.75 -5.90 -8.81
C PHE A 114 8.09 -5.96 -8.07
N ASN A 115 9.19 -5.81 -8.80
CA ASN A 115 10.54 -5.69 -8.26
C ASN A 115 11.32 -4.63 -9.03
N GLU A 116 11.62 -3.50 -8.39
CA GLU A 116 12.34 -2.38 -9.02
C GLU A 116 13.66 -2.81 -9.68
N SER A 117 14.42 -3.74 -9.08
CA SER A 117 15.71 -4.18 -9.62
C SER A 117 15.60 -4.97 -10.93
N LYS A 118 14.41 -5.52 -11.24
CA LYS A 118 14.14 -6.32 -12.44
C LYS A 118 13.26 -5.57 -13.43
N ASP A 119 12.22 -4.90 -12.93
CA ASP A 119 11.15 -4.31 -13.73
C ASP A 119 11.33 -2.79 -13.91
N GLY A 120 12.13 -2.15 -13.06
CA GLY A 120 12.23 -0.69 -13.00
C GLY A 120 12.86 -0.06 -14.24
N ASP A 121 13.90 -0.67 -14.82
CA ASP A 121 14.62 -0.08 -15.95
C ASP A 121 13.73 0.10 -17.19
N GLU A 122 12.91 -0.91 -17.51
CA GLU A 122 11.94 -0.84 -18.60
C GLU A 122 10.88 0.25 -18.34
N LEU A 123 10.35 0.31 -17.12
CA LEU A 123 9.34 1.30 -16.75
C LEU A 123 9.88 2.73 -16.79
N ARG A 124 11.12 2.98 -16.34
CA ARG A 124 11.73 4.32 -16.45
C ARG A 124 11.81 4.78 -17.90
N GLU A 125 12.11 3.87 -18.82
CA GLU A 125 12.21 4.21 -20.23
C GLU A 125 10.83 4.55 -20.81
N ILE A 126 9.81 3.74 -20.51
CA ILE A 126 8.42 4.00 -20.91
C ILE A 126 7.94 5.35 -20.37
N LEU A 127 8.16 5.62 -19.07
CA LEU A 127 7.72 6.86 -18.44
C LEU A 127 8.46 8.10 -18.97
N LYS A 128 9.76 7.98 -19.31
CA LYS A 128 10.50 9.06 -19.98
C LYS A 128 9.93 9.38 -21.35
N GLN A 129 9.58 8.36 -22.13
CA GLN A 129 8.97 8.54 -23.45
C GLN A 129 7.56 9.14 -23.38
N ALA A 130 6.83 8.89 -22.28
CA ALA A 130 5.51 9.45 -22.02
C ALA A 130 5.51 10.92 -21.56
N ASN A 131 6.66 11.60 -21.50
CA ASN A 131 6.81 13.02 -21.14
C ASN A 131 6.41 13.33 -19.68
N LEU A 132 7.09 12.68 -18.71
CA LEU A 132 6.99 12.81 -17.23
C LEU A 132 6.85 14.23 -16.62
N LYS A 133 7.04 15.32 -17.37
CA LYS A 133 6.96 16.69 -16.83
C LYS A 133 5.53 17.13 -16.51
N ASP A 134 4.53 16.54 -17.16
CA ASP A 134 3.14 16.97 -17.02
C ASP A 134 2.37 16.17 -15.94
N ILE A 135 2.92 15.05 -15.44
CA ILE A 135 2.24 14.18 -14.45
C ILE A 135 2.65 14.51 -13.00
N ILE A 136 3.81 15.13 -12.78
CA ILE A 136 4.39 15.33 -11.43
C ILE A 136 3.86 16.61 -10.74
N ARG A 137 3.09 17.46 -11.44
CA ARG A 137 2.93 18.87 -11.05
C ARG A 137 1.60 19.27 -10.43
N GLU A 138 0.60 18.39 -10.36
CA GLU A 138 -0.77 18.82 -10.00
C GLU A 138 -1.20 18.53 -8.54
N GLU A 139 -0.47 17.72 -7.76
CA GLU A 139 -0.94 17.34 -6.39
C GLU A 139 -0.36 18.20 -5.25
N ASP A 140 0.78 18.88 -5.44
CA ASP A 140 1.40 19.70 -4.38
C ASP A 140 0.66 21.03 -4.11
N GLU A 141 -0.29 21.46 -4.96
CA GLU A 141 -0.96 22.76 -4.85
C GLU A 141 -2.34 22.71 -4.14
N GLN A 142 -2.89 21.54 -3.81
CA GLN A 142 -4.24 21.45 -3.21
C GLN A 142 -4.26 21.26 -1.69
N GLU A 143 -3.18 20.78 -1.06
CA GLU A 143 -3.18 20.48 0.38
C GLU A 143 -2.86 21.67 1.29
N SER A 144 -2.42 22.82 0.73
CA SER A 144 -1.97 23.98 1.52
C SER A 144 -3.04 25.08 1.74
N ALA A 145 -4.32 24.81 1.45
CA ALA A 145 -5.36 25.85 1.41
C ALA A 145 -6.41 25.79 2.53
N GLU A 146 -6.31 24.87 3.50
CA GLU A 146 -7.38 24.68 4.51
C GLU A 146 -7.04 25.07 5.97
N ASP A 147 -5.86 25.62 6.28
CA ASP A 147 -5.48 25.98 7.67
C ASP A 147 -5.11 27.47 7.85
N ASP A 148 -5.95 28.41 7.41
CA ASP A 148 -5.84 29.82 7.84
C ASP A 148 -7.21 30.47 8.07
N ASP A 149 -7.95 29.93 9.04
CA ASP A 149 -9.01 30.65 9.74
C ASP A 149 -8.66 30.65 11.23
N SER A 150 -7.72 31.52 11.62
CA SER A 150 -7.53 31.90 13.02
C SER A 150 -8.06 33.31 13.25
N ASP A 151 -9.29 33.35 13.75
CA ASP A 151 -9.92 34.36 14.61
C ASP A 151 -9.06 35.62 14.92
N GLU A 152 -9.32 36.72 14.18
CA GLU A 152 -8.99 38.08 14.65
C GLU A 152 -10.07 38.51 15.66
N ASP A 153 -9.89 38.11 16.92
CA ASP A 153 -10.63 38.70 18.04
C ASP A 153 -10.09 40.12 18.32
N ASN A 154 -10.99 41.10 18.15
CA ASN A 154 -10.86 42.48 18.58
C ASN A 154 -10.64 42.56 20.09
N ASP A 155 -9.56 43.23 20.52
CA ASP A 155 -9.52 43.95 21.80
C ASP A 155 -8.66 45.21 21.63
N GLU A 156 -9.31 46.31 21.22
CA GLU A 156 -8.82 47.67 21.42
C GLU A 156 -9.15 48.08 22.86
N ASP A 157 -8.23 47.85 23.80
CA ASP A 157 -8.28 48.46 25.13
C ASP A 157 -7.87 49.94 25.02
N GLU A 158 -8.84 50.82 25.25
CA GLU A 158 -8.70 52.26 25.45
C GLU A 158 -7.87 52.55 26.73
N GLU A 159 -6.68 53.14 26.57
CA GLU A 159 -6.04 53.90 27.64
C GLU A 159 -6.52 55.36 27.58
N GLU A 160 -7.41 55.77 28.51
CA GLU A 160 -7.34 57.03 29.29
C GLU A 160 -8.40 57.09 30.42
#